data_AF-A0A1N6Y5R2-F1
#
_entry.id   AF-A0A1N6Y5R2-F1
#
_cell.length_a   1.000
_cell.length_b   1.000
_cell.length_c   1.000
_cell.angle_alpha   90.00
_cell.angle_beta   90.00
_cell.angle_gamma   90.00
#
_symmetry.space_group_name_H-M   'P 1'
#
loop_
_entity.id
_entity.type
_entity.pdbx_description
1 polymer ?
#
loop_
_entity_poly.entity_id
_entity_poly.type
_entity_poly.pdbx_seq_one_letter_code
_entity_poly.pdbx_strand_id
1 'polypeptide(L)'
;MYQQQFNEQFAAATRQFAETAARVNRLAIENAEQVFGLQIAAIEGNANATFAFWNQLTEARDFNGLRDVVPAGVQVTRENTERAIAAGQEIYDRTVKTNEAIAQIAKGEIEQVAAKAQAEAEKVVKTTAKKARR
;
A
#
# COMPACT_ATOMS: atom_id res chain seq x y z
N MET A 1 33.71 -28.21 -9.66
CA MET A 1 33.50 -27.36 -8.47
C MET A 1 33.16 -25.91 -8.83
N TYR A 2 33.91 -25.20 -9.69
CA TYR A 2 33.59 -23.80 -10.06
C TYR A 2 32.23 -23.58 -10.75
N GLN A 3 31.80 -24.48 -11.64
CA GLN A 3 30.48 -24.34 -12.30
C GLN A 3 29.30 -24.53 -11.33
N GLN A 4 29.44 -25.37 -10.30
CA GLN A 4 28.36 -25.59 -9.33
C GLN A 4 28.11 -24.35 -8.47
N GLN A 5 29.17 -23.66 -8.02
CA GLN A 5 29.04 -22.41 -7.26
C GLN A 5 28.38 -21.29 -8.06
N PHE A 6 28.72 -21.14 -9.35
CA PHE A 6 28.08 -20.13 -10.19
C PHE A 6 26.59 -20.42 -10.40
N ASN A 7 26.25 -21.70 -10.62
CA ASN A 7 24.86 -22.12 -10.81
C ASN A 7 24.02 -21.93 -9.54
N GLU A 8 24.59 -22.19 -8.36
CA GLU A 8 23.95 -21.93 -7.07
C GLU A 8 23.74 -20.45 -6.78
N GLN A 9 24.73 -19.60 -7.08
CA GLN A 9 24.61 -18.14 -6.92
C GLN A 9 23.56 -17.56 -7.87
N PHE A 10 23.53 -18.02 -9.12
CA PHE A 10 22.51 -17.62 -10.09
C PHE A 10 21.12 -18.06 -9.65
N ALA A 11 20.95 -19.32 -9.26
CA ALA A 11 19.67 -19.84 -8.76
C ALA A 11 19.20 -19.09 -7.48
N ALA A 12 20.12 -18.76 -6.58
CA ALA A 12 19.82 -17.97 -5.39
C ALA A 12 19.41 -16.53 -5.74
N ALA A 13 20.08 -15.89 -6.69
CA ALA A 13 19.72 -14.56 -7.16
C ALA A 13 18.35 -14.55 -7.85
N THR A 14 18.03 -15.56 -8.67
CA THR A 14 16.71 -15.70 -9.30
C THR A 14 15.60 -15.90 -8.25
N ARG A 15 15.85 -16.70 -7.20
CA ARG A 15 14.90 -16.86 -6.09
C ARG A 15 14.67 -15.56 -5.33
N GLN A 16 15.76 -14.86 -4.97
CA GLN A 16 15.68 -13.57 -4.28
C GLN A 16 14.91 -12.53 -5.12
N PHE A 17 15.16 -12.48 -6.43
CA PHE A 17 14.39 -11.63 -7.34
C PHE A 17 12.91 -12.02 -7.38
N ALA A 18 12.59 -13.31 -7.49
CA ALA A 18 11.21 -13.79 -7.51
C ALA A 18 10.48 -13.50 -6.20
N GLU A 19 11.13 -13.66 -5.05
CA GLU A 19 10.60 -13.31 -3.73
C GLU A 19 10.35 -11.81 -3.59
N THR A 20 11.26 -10.98 -4.09
CA THR A 20 11.11 -9.51 -4.10
C THR A 20 9.99 -9.06 -5.03
N ALA A 21 9.91 -9.62 -6.24
CA ALA A 21 8.80 -9.37 -7.15
C ALA A 21 7.45 -9.80 -6.55
N ALA A 22 7.40 -10.95 -5.87
CA ALA A 22 6.20 -11.42 -5.19
C ALA A 22 5.78 -10.49 -4.04
N ARG A 23 6.74 -9.98 -3.25
CA ARG A 23 6.47 -9.00 -2.18
C ARG A 23 5.92 -7.69 -2.73
N VAL A 24 6.51 -7.15 -3.80
CA VAL A 24 6.03 -5.93 -4.45
C VAL A 24 4.63 -6.13 -5.04
N ASN A 25 4.39 -7.24 -5.75
CA ASN A 25 3.07 -7.56 -6.29
C ASN A 25 2.02 -7.67 -5.18
N ARG A 26 2.37 -8.31 -4.06
CA ARG A 26 1.47 -8.42 -2.91
C ARG A 26 1.12 -7.05 -2.33
N LEU A 27 2.10 -6.18 -2.11
CA LEU A 27 1.85 -4.81 -1.62
C LEU A 27 0.95 -4.01 -2.57
N ALA A 28 1.16 -4.16 -3.88
CA ALA A 28 0.32 -3.51 -4.88
C ALA A 28 -1.13 -4.02 -4.84
N ILE A 29 -1.33 -5.34 -4.72
CA ILE A 29 -2.67 -5.93 -4.59
C ILE A 29 -3.33 -5.50 -3.27
N GLU A 30 -2.62 -5.56 -2.15
CA GLU A 30 -3.14 -5.13 -0.84
C GLU A 30 -3.54 -3.64 -0.86
N ASN A 31 -2.76 -2.78 -1.51
CA ASN A 31 -3.11 -1.38 -1.70
C ASN A 31 -4.38 -1.22 -2.55
N ALA A 32 -4.48 -1.95 -3.67
CA ALA A 32 -5.66 -1.91 -4.53
C ALA A 32 -6.92 -2.35 -3.76
N GLU A 33 -6.86 -3.46 -3.03
CA GLU A 33 -7.97 -3.95 -2.20
C GLU A 33 -8.42 -2.91 -1.18
N GLN A 34 -7.48 -2.24 -0.51
CA GLN A 34 -7.79 -1.20 0.47
C GLN A 34 -8.42 0.03 -0.19
N VAL A 35 -7.89 0.50 -1.31
CA VAL A 35 -8.45 1.63 -2.07
C VAL A 35 -9.86 1.30 -2.55
N PHE A 36 -10.10 0.11 -3.08
CA PHE A 36 -11.43 -0.34 -3.48
C PHE A 36 -12.38 -0.44 -2.28
N GLY A 37 -11.92 -0.98 -1.15
CA GLY A 37 -12.70 -1.04 0.09
C GLY A 37 -13.13 0.34 0.58
N LEU A 38 -12.23 1.33 0.53
CA LEU A 38 -12.54 2.71 0.91
C LEU A 38 -13.56 3.37 -0.03
N GLN A 39 -13.47 3.11 -1.33
CA GLN A 39 -14.47 3.60 -2.29
C GLN A 39 -15.85 3.01 -2.03
N ILE A 40 -15.92 1.69 -1.75
CA ILE A 40 -17.19 1.03 -1.39
C ILE A 40 -17.74 1.62 -0.10
N ALA A 41 -16.93 1.76 0.96
CA ALA A 41 -17.37 2.33 2.23
C ALA A 41 -17.88 3.78 2.07
N ALA A 42 -17.24 4.59 1.23
CA ALA A 42 -17.70 5.94 0.92
C ALA A 42 -19.06 5.93 0.19
N ILE A 43 -19.24 5.03 -0.78
CA ILE A 43 -20.51 4.85 -1.50
C ILE A 43 -21.61 4.40 -0.54
N GLU A 44 -21.35 3.40 0.30
CA GLU A 44 -22.29 2.89 1.29
C GLU A 44 -22.72 4.00 2.27
N GLY A 45 -21.77 4.79 2.77
CA GLY A 45 -22.05 5.92 3.64
C GLY A 45 -22.93 6.97 2.96
N ASN A 46 -22.62 7.32 1.71
CA ASN A 46 -23.38 8.32 0.95
C ASN A 46 -24.79 7.80 0.61
N ALA A 47 -24.91 6.50 0.28
CA ALA A 47 -26.20 5.86 0.03
C ALA A 47 -27.06 5.87 1.30
N ASN A 48 -26.52 5.46 2.44
CA ASN A 48 -27.24 5.46 3.71
C ASN A 48 -27.73 6.87 4.10
N ALA A 49 -26.86 7.88 4.00
CA ALA A 49 -27.23 9.28 4.30
C ALA A 49 -28.31 9.80 3.34
N THR A 50 -28.20 9.47 2.05
CA THR A 50 -29.17 9.86 1.03
C THR A 50 -30.52 9.16 1.25
N PHE A 51 -30.53 7.85 1.54
CA PHE A 51 -31.75 7.11 1.88
C PHE A 51 -32.43 7.65 3.14
N ALA A 52 -31.66 8.00 4.17
CA ALA A 52 -32.20 8.63 5.38
C ALA A 52 -32.91 9.96 5.06
N PHE A 53 -32.30 10.81 4.23
CA PHE A 53 -32.92 12.07 3.78
C PHE A 53 -34.15 11.85 2.91
N TRP A 54 -34.12 10.88 1.99
CA TRP A 54 -35.31 10.53 1.19
C TRP A 54 -36.46 10.04 2.05
N ASN A 55 -36.20 9.23 3.07
CA ASN A 55 -37.23 8.81 4.03
C ASN A 55 -37.86 10.02 4.73
N GLN A 56 -37.04 10.95 5.23
CA GLN A 56 -37.53 12.20 5.85
C GLN A 56 -38.35 13.06 4.87
N LEU A 57 -37.94 13.13 3.61
CA LEU A 57 -38.69 13.79 2.54
C LEU A 57 -40.05 13.14 2.26
N THR A 58 -40.14 11.80 2.29
CA THR A 58 -41.43 11.10 2.11
C THR A 58 -42.39 11.28 3.28
N GLU A 59 -41.86 11.58 4.48
CA GLU A 59 -42.64 11.90 5.67
C GLU A 59 -43.14 13.36 5.66
N ALA A 60 -42.45 14.25 4.94
CA ALA A 60 -42.85 15.65 4.75
C ALA A 60 -44.03 15.78 3.76
N ARG A 61 -45.25 15.87 4.28
CA ARG A 61 -46.48 15.98 3.47
C ARG A 61 -47.01 17.41 3.28
N ASP A 62 -46.45 18.38 3.98
CA ASP A 62 -46.88 19.78 3.95
C ASP A 62 -45.68 20.75 3.90
N PHE A 63 -45.98 22.05 3.74
CA PHE A 63 -44.95 23.09 3.59
C PHE A 63 -44.07 23.22 4.84
N ASN A 64 -44.59 22.91 6.02
CA ASN A 64 -43.82 22.92 7.27
C ASN A 64 -42.86 21.73 7.31
N GLY A 65 -43.31 20.52 6.98
CA GLY A 65 -42.43 19.35 6.87
C GLY A 65 -41.33 19.52 5.83
N LEU A 66 -41.61 20.19 4.70
CA LEU A 66 -40.58 20.53 3.71
C LEU A 66 -39.53 21.51 4.25
N ARG A 67 -39.93 22.46 5.10
CA ARG A 67 -38.99 23.39 5.75
C ARG A 67 -38.09 22.67 6.76
N ASP A 68 -38.63 21.66 7.43
CA ASP A 68 -37.92 20.89 8.47
C ASP A 68 -36.87 19.93 7.88
N VAL A 69 -36.99 19.51 6.62
CA VAL A 69 -36.00 18.65 5.94
C VAL A 69 -34.87 19.42 5.25
N VAL A 70 -34.98 20.74 5.05
CA VAL A 70 -33.91 21.55 4.45
C VAL A 70 -32.59 21.44 5.25
N PRO A 71 -32.59 21.56 6.59
CA PRO A 71 -31.38 21.31 7.39
C PRO A 71 -30.78 19.91 7.17
N ALA A 72 -31.62 18.88 7.03
CA ALA A 72 -31.16 17.52 6.77
C ALA A 72 -30.48 17.38 5.40
N GLY A 73 -30.99 18.06 4.36
CA GLY A 73 -30.33 18.08 3.05
C GLY A 73 -28.95 18.76 3.08
N VAL A 74 -28.83 19.85 3.85
CA VAL A 74 -27.55 20.52 4.10
C VAL A 74 -26.59 19.59 4.84
N GLN A 75 -27.08 18.86 5.85
CA GLN A 75 -26.30 17.87 6.59
C GLN A 75 -25.82 16.73 5.69
N VAL A 76 -26.67 16.14 4.85
CA VAL A 76 -26.26 15.08 3.91
C VAL A 76 -25.17 15.56 2.96
N THR A 77 -25.31 16.79 2.42
CA THR A 77 -24.30 17.36 1.53
C THR A 77 -22.96 17.54 2.24
N ARG A 78 -22.99 18.02 3.49
CA ARG A 78 -21.81 18.20 4.33
C ARG A 78 -21.15 16.88 4.66
N GLU A 79 -21.92 15.91 5.16
CA GLU A 79 -21.43 14.58 5.52
C GLU A 79 -20.84 13.83 4.32
N ASN A 80 -21.48 13.92 3.15
CA ASN A 80 -20.96 13.30 1.92
C ASN A 80 -19.65 13.97 1.48
N THR A 81 -19.53 15.28 1.65
CA THR A 81 -18.29 16.03 1.33
C THR A 81 -17.17 15.68 2.30
N GLU A 82 -17.44 15.66 3.61
CA GLU A 82 -16.48 15.25 4.63
C GLU A 82 -16.01 13.80 4.40
N ARG A 83 -16.94 12.89 4.09
CA ARG A 83 -16.62 11.49 3.78
C ARG A 83 -15.78 11.34 2.51
N ALA A 84 -16.08 12.13 1.46
CA ALA A 84 -15.29 12.14 0.23
C ALA A 84 -13.86 12.67 0.45
N ILE A 85 -13.71 13.74 1.23
CA ILE A 85 -12.39 14.30 1.58
C ILE A 85 -11.61 13.28 2.43
N ALA A 86 -12.23 12.69 3.44
CA ALA A 86 -11.59 11.70 4.30
C ALA A 86 -11.15 10.46 3.49
N ALA A 87 -12.01 9.92 2.63
CA ALA A 87 -11.66 8.81 1.75
C ALA A 87 -10.51 9.18 0.79
N GLY A 88 -10.52 10.39 0.24
CA GLY A 88 -9.44 10.89 -0.61
C GLY A 88 -8.10 11.00 0.12
N GLN A 89 -8.10 11.53 1.35
CA GLN A 89 -6.91 11.60 2.20
C GLN A 89 -6.38 10.20 2.54
N GLU A 90 -7.27 9.27 2.89
CA GLU A 90 -6.86 7.91 3.25
C GLU A 90 -6.30 7.13 2.05
N ILE A 91 -6.90 7.27 0.86
CA ILE A 91 -6.37 6.71 -0.39
C ILE A 91 -4.98 7.26 -0.69
N TYR A 92 -4.79 8.58 -0.55
CA TYR A 92 -3.51 9.23 -0.77
C TYR A 92 -2.44 8.71 0.20
N ASP A 93 -2.72 8.73 1.50
CA ASP A 93 -1.80 8.26 2.55
C ASP A 93 -1.41 6.80 2.36
N ARG A 94 -2.38 5.93 2.03
CA ARG A 94 -2.12 4.50 1.78
C ARG A 94 -1.25 4.30 0.54
N THR A 95 -1.49 5.07 -0.51
CA THR A 95 -0.69 5.02 -1.74
C THR A 95 0.75 5.46 -1.47
N VAL A 96 0.94 6.56 -0.73
CA VAL A 96 2.28 7.05 -0.33
C VAL A 96 3.00 5.98 0.49
N LYS A 97 2.36 5.42 1.52
CA LYS A 97 2.96 4.36 2.35
C LYS A 97 3.33 3.11 1.56
N THR A 98 2.52 2.75 0.56
CA THR A 98 2.80 1.61 -0.31
C THR A 98 4.06 1.86 -1.15
N ASN A 99 4.19 3.06 -1.72
CA ASN A 99 5.38 3.46 -2.45
C ASN A 99 6.62 3.51 -1.55
N GLU A 100 6.48 4.01 -0.32
CA GLU A 100 7.55 3.97 0.68
C GLU A 100 7.97 2.52 1.00
N ALA A 101 7.02 1.61 1.20
CA ALA A 101 7.31 0.20 1.46
C ALA A 101 8.05 -0.46 0.27
N ILE A 102 7.64 -0.18 -0.97
CA ILE A 102 8.35 -0.63 -2.17
C ILE A 102 9.77 -0.05 -2.22
N ALA A 103 9.94 1.23 -1.89
CA ALA A 103 11.26 1.86 -1.84
C ALA A 103 12.16 1.25 -0.75
N GLN A 104 11.60 0.88 0.41
CA GLN A 104 12.33 0.17 1.46
C GLN A 104 12.77 -1.22 1.01
N ILE A 105 11.94 -1.94 0.25
CA ILE A 105 12.33 -3.22 -0.35
C ILE A 105 13.53 -3.01 -1.29
N ALA A 106 13.47 -2.02 -2.18
CA ALA A 106 14.59 -1.73 -3.09
C ALA A 106 15.87 -1.34 -2.34
N LYS A 107 15.75 -0.54 -1.28
CA LYS A 107 16.89 -0.18 -0.41
C LYS A 107 17.49 -1.40 0.28
N GLY A 108 16.66 -2.29 0.82
CA GLY A 108 17.11 -3.53 1.46
C GLY A 108 17.86 -4.45 0.50
N GLU A 109 17.46 -4.53 -0.77
CA GLU A 109 18.19 -5.29 -1.80
C GLU A 109 19.59 -4.70 -2.05
N ILE A 110 19.71 -3.37 -2.14
CA ILE A 110 20.99 -2.69 -2.31
C ILE A 110 21.91 -2.95 -1.10
N GLU A 111 21.38 -2.83 0.12
CA GLU A 111 22.13 -3.09 1.35
C GLU A 111 22.62 -4.55 1.42
N GLN A 112 21.79 -5.51 1.02
CA GLN A 112 22.19 -6.91 0.95
C GLN A 112 23.30 -7.17 -0.07
N VAL A 113 23.22 -6.55 -1.25
CA VAL A 113 24.28 -6.66 -2.27
C VAL A 113 25.58 -6.04 -1.76
N ALA A 114 25.52 -4.87 -1.13
CA ALA A 114 26.68 -4.23 -0.51
C ALA A 114 27.31 -5.11 0.58
N ALA A 115 26.49 -5.71 1.46
CA ALA A 115 26.96 -6.63 2.49
C ALA A 115 27.62 -7.90 1.91
N LYS A 116 27.05 -8.48 0.83
CA LYS A 116 27.65 -9.63 0.13
C LYS A 116 29.01 -9.27 -0.47
N ALA A 117 29.12 -8.12 -1.14
CA ALA A 117 30.37 -7.65 -1.72
C ALA A 117 31.45 -7.41 -0.65
N GLN A 118 31.09 -6.83 0.49
CA GLN A 118 32.00 -6.63 1.61
C GLN A 118 32.47 -7.97 2.22
N ALA A 119 31.56 -8.94 2.38
CA ALA A 119 31.90 -10.28 2.88
C ALA A 119 32.83 -11.05 1.93
N GLU A 120 32.66 -10.91 0.61
CA GLU A 120 33.57 -11.48 -0.38
C GLU A 120 34.95 -10.82 -0.34
N ALA A 121 35.01 -9.48 -0.24
CA ALA A 121 36.27 -8.76 -0.09
C ALA A 121 37.03 -9.20 1.17
N GLU A 122 36.35 -9.32 2.31
CA GLU A 122 36.95 -9.86 3.53
C GLU A 122 37.47 -11.29 3.37
N LYS A 123 36.71 -12.15 2.69
CA LYS A 123 37.15 -13.52 2.39
C LYS A 123 38.45 -13.49 1.60
N VAL A 124 38.52 -12.72 0.52
CA VAL A 124 39.71 -12.59 -0.34
C VAL A 124 40.91 -12.07 0.44
N VAL A 125 40.72 -11.05 1.29
CA VAL A 125 41.78 -10.51 2.15
C VAL A 125 42.29 -11.57 3.12
N LYS A 126 41.40 -12.32 3.78
CA LYS A 126 41.77 -13.40 4.71
C LYS A 126 42.51 -14.55 4.02
N THR A 127 42.09 -14.98 2.83
CA THR A 127 42.82 -16.01 2.07
C THR A 127 44.20 -15.53 1.64
N THR A 128 44.32 -14.28 1.18
CA THR A 128 45.60 -13.71 0.73
C THR A 128 46.56 -13.55 1.90
N ALA A 129 46.09 -13.05 3.05
CA ALA A 129 46.90 -12.96 4.28
C ALA A 129 47.37 -14.32 4.79
N LYS A 130 46.52 -15.36 4.69
CA LYS A 130 46.88 -16.74 5.07
C LYS A 130 47.90 -17.35 4.11
N LYS A 131 47.85 -16.99 2.83
CA LYS A 131 48.79 -17.46 1.79
C LYS A 131 50.14 -16.76 1.88
N ALA A 132 50.19 -15.51 2.34
CA ALA A 132 51.42 -14.75 2.56
C ALA A 132 52.17 -15.12 3.86
N ARG A 133 51.52 -15.85 4.78
CA ARG A 133 52.13 -16.38 6.03
C ARG A 133 52.63 -17.82 5.92
N ARG A 134 52.48 -18.45 4.75
CA ARG A 134 53.07 -19.77 4.41
C ARG A 134 54.25 -19.55 3.49
#